data_AF-A0A3D5L5A3-F1
#
_entry.id   AF-A0A3D5L5A3-F1
#
_cell.length_a   1.000
_cell.length_b   1.000
_cell.length_c   1.000
_cell.angle_alpha   90.00
_cell.angle_beta   90.00
_cell.angle_gamma   90.00
#
_symmetry.space_group_name_H-M   'P 1'
#
loop_
_entity.id
_entity.type
_entity.pdbx_description
1 polymer ?
#
loop_
_entity_poly.entity_id
_entity_poly.type
_entity_poly.pdbx_seq_one_letter_code
_entity_poly.pdbx_strand_id
1 'polypeptide(L)'
;MSGKQGHRAEKKEGKAVWPKTLKENERYTIRDENSAVGAYLPVVAARDGIKIYAVDRGIIPESNGQKKCDFLAITDDCEVKYFIELKGANLETAYDEILGTIQYLKKDSGHQEWVACKSRSRAYGVISSPDRQRVPKVARSHEIALAKSLRNLNGQDVENMFDLILYVKVLKKGSCSRKGNRIQCSPEDPMPLR
;
A
#
# COMPACT_ATOMS: atom_id res chain seq x y z
N MET A 1 -1.24 20.84 -54.42
CA MET A 1 -1.67 19.72 -53.56
C MET A 1 -0.67 19.58 -52.42
N SER A 2 -0.94 20.17 -51.26
CA SER A 2 -0.06 20.09 -50.08
C SER A 2 -0.66 19.13 -49.06
N GLY A 3 -0.11 17.93 -48.95
CA GLY A 3 -0.44 17.00 -47.87
C GLY A 3 0.39 17.33 -46.63
N LYS A 4 -0.24 17.89 -45.59
CA LYS A 4 0.38 18.03 -44.26
C LYS A 4 0.38 16.68 -43.57
N GLN A 5 1.56 16.11 -43.36
CA GLN A 5 1.77 15.01 -42.41
C GLN A 5 1.62 15.56 -40.99
N GLY A 6 0.53 15.17 -40.32
CA GLY A 6 0.36 15.39 -38.90
C GLY A 6 1.19 14.36 -38.12
N HIS A 7 2.37 14.77 -37.65
CA HIS A 7 3.07 14.03 -36.61
C HIS A 7 2.24 14.10 -35.32
N ARG A 8 1.51 13.02 -35.02
CA ARG A 8 0.92 12.79 -33.71
C ARG A 8 2.07 12.48 -32.77
N ALA A 9 2.43 13.45 -31.93
CA ALA A 9 3.36 13.24 -30.84
C ALA A 9 2.77 12.18 -29.90
N GLU A 10 3.28 10.96 -29.98
CA GLU A 10 3.10 9.96 -28.94
C GLU A 10 3.72 10.53 -27.66
N LYS A 11 2.88 10.89 -26.69
CA LYS A 11 3.33 11.04 -25.31
C LYS A 11 3.88 9.69 -24.90
N LYS A 12 5.22 9.54 -24.92
CA LYS A 12 5.89 8.48 -24.18
C LYS A 12 5.63 8.76 -22.71
N GLU A 13 4.62 8.13 -22.14
CA GLU A 13 4.44 8.06 -20.69
C GLU A 13 5.74 7.46 -20.12
N GLY A 14 6.48 8.28 -19.37
CA GLY A 14 7.69 7.84 -18.71
C GLY A 14 7.33 6.74 -17.72
N LYS A 15 8.07 5.61 -17.76
CA LYS A 15 7.94 4.55 -16.75
C LYS A 15 8.00 5.19 -15.35
N ALA A 16 7.10 4.77 -14.45
CA ALA A 16 7.11 5.24 -13.07
C ALA A 16 8.51 5.06 -12.45
N VAL A 17 9.09 6.15 -11.97
CA VAL A 17 10.38 6.14 -11.27
C VAL A 17 10.11 5.89 -9.80
N TRP A 18 10.65 4.79 -9.28
CA TRP A 18 10.58 4.42 -7.87
C TRP A 18 11.95 4.64 -7.20
N PRO A 19 11.98 5.07 -5.92
CA PRO A 19 10.84 5.47 -5.09
C PRO A 19 10.22 6.81 -5.53
N LYS A 20 8.92 6.95 -5.31
CA LYS A 20 8.20 8.22 -5.39
C LYS A 20 8.23 8.87 -4.01
N THR A 21 8.90 10.00 -3.89
CA THR A 21 8.88 10.83 -2.67
C THR A 21 7.74 11.84 -2.74
N LEU A 22 7.00 11.97 -1.64
CA LEU A 22 5.92 12.93 -1.45
C LEU A 22 6.31 13.99 -0.41
N LYS A 23 5.97 15.24 -0.70
CA LYS A 23 6.00 16.35 0.26
C LYS A 23 4.66 16.46 1.00
N GLU A 24 4.65 17.16 2.12
CA GLU A 24 3.43 17.44 2.88
C GLU A 24 2.34 18.02 1.96
N ASN A 25 1.12 17.53 2.12
CA ASN A 25 -0.06 17.82 1.31
C ASN A 25 0.00 17.40 -0.17
N GLU A 26 1.10 16.79 -0.62
CA GLU A 26 1.18 16.22 -1.97
C GLU A 26 0.22 15.04 -2.09
N ARG A 27 -0.62 15.08 -3.13
CA ARG A 27 -1.54 14.00 -3.49
C ARG A 27 -0.89 13.09 -4.52
N TYR A 28 -1.09 11.80 -4.36
CA TYR A 28 -0.63 10.80 -5.32
C TYR A 28 -1.65 9.69 -5.47
N THR A 29 -1.72 9.06 -6.64
CA THR A 29 -2.54 7.87 -6.85
C THR A 29 -1.63 6.68 -7.05
N ILE A 30 -1.61 5.78 -6.07
CA ILE A 30 -0.92 4.50 -6.18
C ILE A 30 -1.77 3.61 -7.08
N ARG A 31 -1.20 3.12 -8.17
CA ARG A 31 -1.88 2.28 -9.16
C ARG A 31 -0.93 1.18 -9.60
N ASP A 32 -1.44 -0.05 -9.65
CA ASP A 32 -0.79 -1.11 -10.40
C ASP A 32 -1.31 -1.03 -11.85
N GLU A 33 -0.42 -0.67 -12.78
CA GLU A 33 -0.73 -0.56 -14.21
C GLU A 33 -1.10 -1.91 -14.83
N ASN A 34 -0.73 -3.02 -14.19
CA ASN A 34 -1.07 -4.37 -14.64
C ASN A 34 -2.35 -4.93 -14.00
N SER A 35 -2.99 -4.16 -13.12
CA SER A 35 -4.19 -4.61 -12.40
C SER A 35 -5.36 -4.75 -13.36
N ALA A 36 -5.79 -6.00 -13.61
CA ALA A 36 -6.95 -6.30 -14.46
C ALA A 36 -8.26 -5.68 -13.94
N VAL A 37 -8.33 -5.39 -12.64
CA VAL A 37 -9.50 -4.78 -11.97
C VAL A 37 -9.37 -3.25 -11.83
N GLY A 38 -8.27 -2.66 -12.32
CA GLY A 38 -8.02 -1.23 -12.25
C GLY A 38 -7.97 -0.68 -10.83
N ALA A 39 -7.55 -1.49 -9.85
CA ALA A 39 -7.46 -1.07 -8.46
C ALA A 39 -6.44 0.05 -8.30
N TYR A 40 -6.77 1.03 -7.46
CA TYR A 40 -5.91 2.16 -7.15
C TYR A 40 -6.19 2.64 -5.72
N LEU A 41 -5.27 3.44 -5.17
CA LEU A 41 -5.41 4.06 -3.87
C LEU A 41 -4.97 5.54 -3.96
N PRO A 42 -5.90 6.50 -3.91
CA PRO A 42 -5.54 7.91 -3.80
C PRO A 42 -5.06 8.19 -2.37
N VAL A 43 -3.87 8.79 -2.24
CA VAL A 43 -3.23 9.13 -0.97
C VAL A 43 -2.85 10.61 -0.91
N VAL A 44 -2.74 11.13 0.31
CA VAL A 44 -2.10 12.42 0.59
C VAL A 44 -1.07 12.24 1.69
N ALA A 45 0.09 12.86 1.51
CA ALA A 45 1.11 12.89 2.53
C ALA A 45 0.73 13.89 3.64
N ALA A 46 0.57 13.42 4.87
CA ALA A 46 0.28 14.29 6.02
C ALA A 46 1.55 14.93 6.62
N ARG A 47 2.73 14.59 6.08
CA ARG A 47 4.04 15.14 6.45
C ARG A 47 5.02 14.95 5.30
N ASP A 48 6.14 15.66 5.34
CA ASP A 48 7.24 15.47 4.41
C ASP A 48 7.94 14.11 4.57
N GLY A 49 8.62 13.69 3.50
CA GLY A 49 9.53 12.54 3.55
C GLY A 49 8.82 11.19 3.52
N ILE A 50 7.63 11.11 2.89
CA ILE A 50 6.98 9.83 2.62
C ILE A 50 7.48 9.30 1.28
N LYS A 51 8.12 8.13 1.30
CA LYS A 51 8.59 7.41 0.12
C LYS A 51 7.68 6.23 -0.16
N ILE A 52 7.19 6.14 -1.39
CA ILE A 52 6.44 4.99 -1.89
C ILE A 52 7.36 4.21 -2.81
N TYR A 53 7.39 2.90 -2.63
CA TYR A 53 8.17 1.97 -3.45
C TYR A 53 7.24 0.94 -4.07
N ALA A 54 7.52 0.55 -5.32
CA ALA A 54 7.04 -0.71 -5.85
C ALA A 54 7.78 -1.86 -5.17
N VAL A 55 7.02 -2.80 -4.60
CA VAL A 55 7.55 -4.01 -3.97
C VAL A 55 7.56 -5.13 -5.00
N ASP A 56 6.43 -5.36 -5.68
CA ASP A 56 6.39 -6.28 -6.81
C ASP A 56 7.22 -5.74 -7.99
N ARG A 57 8.13 -6.58 -8.52
CA ARG A 57 9.11 -6.24 -9.57
C ARG A 57 10.04 -5.06 -9.25
N GLY A 58 10.09 -4.63 -7.98
CA GLY A 58 10.91 -3.53 -7.50
C GLY A 58 11.92 -4.00 -6.46
N ILE A 59 11.70 -3.62 -5.20
CA ILE A 59 12.61 -3.95 -4.08
C ILE A 59 12.82 -5.46 -3.93
N ILE A 60 11.78 -6.26 -4.21
CA ILE A 60 11.85 -7.71 -4.14
C ILE A 60 11.90 -8.24 -5.58
N PRO A 61 13.02 -8.85 -6.01
CA PRO A 61 13.16 -9.42 -7.35
C PRO A 61 12.09 -10.49 -7.64
N GLU A 62 11.76 -10.68 -8.91
CA GLU A 62 10.91 -11.81 -9.30
C GLU A 62 11.63 -13.13 -8.97
N SER A 63 11.08 -13.88 -8.03
CA SER A 63 11.48 -15.23 -7.69
C SER A 63 10.24 -16.12 -7.68
N ASN A 64 10.40 -17.38 -8.11
CA ASN A 64 9.29 -18.31 -8.29
C ASN A 64 8.52 -18.51 -6.97
N GLY A 65 7.27 -18.05 -6.95
CA GLY A 65 6.31 -18.34 -5.88
C GLY A 65 6.39 -17.42 -4.65
N GLN A 66 7.23 -16.38 -4.66
CA GLN A 66 7.26 -15.43 -3.54
C GLN A 66 6.01 -14.55 -3.53
N LYS A 67 5.22 -14.67 -2.46
CA LYS A 67 4.09 -13.77 -2.18
C LYS A 67 4.64 -12.43 -1.68
N LYS A 68 4.23 -11.35 -2.33
CA LYS A 68 4.67 -9.99 -2.04
C LYS A 68 3.56 -9.02 -2.39
N CYS A 69 3.46 -7.94 -1.62
CA CYS A 69 2.45 -6.93 -1.87
C CYS A 69 2.88 -6.00 -3.01
N ASP A 70 1.94 -5.20 -3.49
CA ASP A 70 2.22 -4.31 -4.62
C ASP A 70 3.18 -3.17 -4.24
N PHE A 71 2.93 -2.51 -3.11
CA PHE A 71 3.65 -1.29 -2.72
C PHE A 71 4.01 -1.24 -1.23
N LEU A 72 5.02 -0.43 -0.90
CA LEU A 72 5.39 -0.05 0.45
C LEU A 72 5.48 1.48 0.52
N ALA A 73 4.67 2.11 1.36
CA ALA A 73 4.89 3.51 1.74
C ALA A 73 5.57 3.56 3.11
N ILE A 74 6.67 4.29 3.21
CA ILE A 74 7.47 4.42 4.42
C ILE A 74 7.93 5.86 4.59
N THR A 75 7.98 6.29 5.83
CA THR A 75 8.50 7.60 6.23
C THR A 75 10.04 7.55 6.29
N ASP A 76 10.72 8.68 6.05
CA ASP A 76 12.19 8.73 5.96
C ASP A 76 12.93 8.23 7.21
N ASP A 77 12.34 8.42 8.40
CA ASP A 77 12.83 7.90 9.69
C ASP A 77 12.53 6.41 9.92
N CYS A 78 11.82 5.79 8.98
CA CYS A 78 11.29 4.44 9.06
C CYS A 78 10.41 4.23 10.31
N GLU A 79 9.73 5.26 10.83
CA GLU A 79 8.81 5.08 11.95
C GLU A 79 7.48 4.50 11.47
N VAL A 80 6.86 5.12 10.45
CA VAL A 80 5.57 4.66 9.92
C VAL A 80 5.72 3.92 8.59
N LYS A 81 5.11 2.73 8.50
CA LYS A 81 5.07 1.86 7.32
C LYS A 81 3.65 1.48 6.94
N TYR A 82 3.36 1.47 5.65
CA TYR A 82 2.13 0.97 5.05
C TYR A 82 2.48 -0.05 3.98
N PHE A 83 2.19 -1.33 4.23
CA PHE A 83 2.28 -2.40 3.24
C PHE A 83 0.98 -2.42 2.46
N ILE A 84 1.02 -2.06 1.19
CA ILE A 84 -0.17 -1.73 0.40
C ILE A 84 -0.38 -2.80 -0.67
N GLU A 85 -1.57 -3.38 -0.63
CA GLU A 85 -2.06 -4.37 -1.57
C GLU A 85 -3.30 -3.83 -2.31
N LEU A 86 -3.23 -3.76 -3.64
CA LEU A 86 -4.29 -3.28 -4.52
C LEU A 86 -5.02 -4.47 -5.15
N LYS A 87 -6.02 -5.00 -4.45
CA LYS A 87 -6.75 -6.21 -4.88
C LYS A 87 -8.22 -5.96 -5.18
N GLY A 88 -8.79 -6.90 -5.92
CA GLY A 88 -10.24 -7.12 -5.98
C GLY A 88 -10.78 -7.73 -4.67
N ALA A 89 -11.73 -8.66 -4.78
CA ALA A 89 -12.46 -9.17 -3.62
C ALA A 89 -11.72 -10.23 -2.75
N ASN A 90 -10.55 -10.75 -3.16
CA ASN A 90 -9.88 -11.86 -2.46
C ASN A 90 -8.91 -11.36 -1.36
N LEU A 91 -9.38 -11.42 -0.11
CA LEU A 91 -8.63 -10.95 1.06
C LEU A 91 -7.56 -11.93 1.56
N GLU A 92 -7.75 -13.24 1.39
CA GLU A 92 -6.79 -14.23 1.93
C GLU A 92 -5.43 -14.12 1.24
N THR A 93 -5.46 -13.97 -0.08
CA THR A 93 -4.24 -13.76 -0.86
C THR A 93 -3.54 -12.46 -0.45
N ALA A 94 -4.31 -11.38 -0.25
CA ALA A 94 -3.76 -10.10 0.19
C ALA A 94 -3.08 -10.19 1.56
N TYR A 95 -3.65 -10.95 2.51
CA TYR A 95 -3.00 -11.18 3.80
C TYR A 95 -1.65 -11.87 3.64
N ASP A 96 -1.60 -12.89 2.78
CA ASP A 96 -0.38 -13.65 2.55
C ASP A 96 0.70 -12.86 1.80
N GLU A 97 0.33 -11.97 0.89
CA GLU A 97 1.24 -11.10 0.14
C GLU A 97 1.90 -10.06 1.04
N ILE A 98 1.12 -9.41 1.89
CA ILE A 98 1.66 -8.49 2.90
C ILE A 98 2.55 -9.25 3.89
N LEU A 99 2.09 -10.40 4.40
CA LEU A 99 2.86 -11.21 5.34
C LEU A 99 4.16 -11.71 4.71
N GLY A 100 4.13 -12.18 3.47
CA GLY A 100 5.29 -12.65 2.71
C GLY A 100 6.31 -11.54 2.50
N THR A 101 5.85 -10.32 2.21
CA THR A 101 6.72 -9.12 2.11
C THR A 101 7.45 -8.86 3.43
N ILE A 102 6.72 -8.82 4.54
CA ILE A 102 7.30 -8.59 5.87
C ILE A 102 8.34 -9.67 6.20
N GLN A 103 8.03 -10.94 5.92
CA GLN A 103 8.94 -12.06 6.17
C GLN A 103 10.21 -12.00 5.33
N TYR A 104 10.11 -11.56 4.08
CA TYR A 104 11.26 -11.38 3.20
C TYR A 104 12.17 -10.25 3.70
N LEU A 105 11.60 -9.06 3.95
CA LEU A 105 12.37 -7.89 4.38
C LEU A 105 13.08 -8.12 5.74
N LYS A 106 12.55 -9.02 6.59
CA LYS A 106 13.24 -9.40 7.84
C LYS A 106 14.54 -10.17 7.60
N LYS A 107 14.60 -10.93 6.50
CA LYS A 107 15.75 -11.75 6.11
C LYS A 107 16.72 -11.00 5.19
N ASP A 108 16.22 -10.00 4.49
CA ASP A 108 17.02 -9.18 3.59
C ASP A 108 17.83 -8.13 4.37
N SER A 109 19.16 -8.27 4.37
CA SER A 109 20.07 -7.41 5.14
C SER A 109 20.02 -5.95 4.73
N GLY A 110 19.63 -5.64 3.50
CA GLY A 110 19.53 -4.27 2.99
C GLY A 110 18.32 -3.50 3.51
N HIS A 111 17.27 -4.20 3.95
CA HIS A 111 15.98 -3.59 4.29
C HIS A 111 15.45 -3.94 5.69
N GLN A 112 16.28 -4.52 6.57
CA GLN A 112 15.85 -4.90 7.92
C GLN A 112 15.29 -3.72 8.74
N GLU A 113 15.84 -2.52 8.55
CA GLU A 113 15.36 -1.32 9.23
C GLU A 113 13.90 -0.97 8.91
N TRP A 114 13.44 -1.30 7.70
CA TRP A 114 12.07 -1.05 7.27
C TRP A 114 11.05 -1.95 7.96
N VAL A 115 11.52 -3.04 8.56
CA VAL A 115 10.74 -3.98 9.37
C VAL A 115 11.29 -4.12 10.78
N ALA A 116 12.02 -3.13 11.26
CA ALA A 116 12.46 -3.05 12.65
C ALA A 116 11.36 -2.46 13.53
N CYS A 117 11.17 -3.06 14.70
CA CYS A 117 10.39 -2.48 15.78
C CYS A 117 11.26 -1.46 16.53
N LYS A 118 10.88 -0.18 16.45
CA LYS A 118 11.45 0.94 17.21
C LYS A 118 10.34 1.46 18.14
N SER A 119 10.68 2.17 19.21
CA SER A 119 9.69 2.64 20.21
C SER A 119 8.51 3.44 19.62
N ARG A 120 8.74 4.17 18.53
CA ARG A 120 7.73 4.95 17.80
C ARG A 120 7.22 4.29 16.53
N SER A 121 7.71 3.10 16.19
CA SER A 121 7.33 2.42 14.95
C SER A 121 5.84 2.13 14.92
N ARG A 122 5.23 2.38 13.76
CA ARG A 122 3.86 1.99 13.42
C ARG A 122 3.84 1.30 12.07
N ALA A 123 3.21 0.16 11.99
CA ALA A 123 3.09 -0.60 10.75
C ALA A 123 1.63 -0.99 10.50
N TYR A 124 1.17 -0.76 9.28
CA TYR A 124 -0.17 -1.08 8.82
C TYR A 124 -0.12 -1.95 7.56
N GLY A 125 -1.02 -2.94 7.49
CA GLY A 125 -1.38 -3.57 6.22
C GLY A 125 -2.54 -2.81 5.62
N VAL A 126 -2.48 -2.45 4.34
CA VAL A 126 -3.53 -1.72 3.64
C VAL A 126 -4.00 -2.57 2.48
N ILE A 127 -5.27 -2.96 2.51
CA ILE A 127 -5.90 -3.69 1.41
C ILE A 127 -6.90 -2.73 0.78
N SER A 128 -6.61 -2.29 -0.45
CA SER A 128 -7.46 -1.37 -1.20
C SER A 128 -8.23 -2.12 -2.29
N SER A 129 -9.51 -1.80 -2.45
CA SER A 129 -10.35 -2.35 -3.52
C SER A 129 -11.34 -1.32 -4.07
N PRO A 130 -11.63 -1.34 -5.38
CA PRO A 130 -12.74 -0.57 -5.94
C PRO A 130 -14.10 -1.11 -5.46
N ASP A 131 -14.18 -2.40 -5.12
CA ASP A 131 -15.40 -3.06 -4.67
C ASP A 131 -15.52 -3.15 -3.15
N ARG A 132 -16.73 -3.45 -2.67
CA ARG A 132 -16.94 -3.72 -1.24
C ARG A 132 -16.24 -5.01 -0.85
N GLN A 133 -15.16 -4.89 -0.08
CA GLN A 133 -14.46 -6.03 0.51
C GLN A 133 -15.38 -6.81 1.45
N ARG A 134 -15.46 -8.13 1.25
CA ARG A 134 -16.18 -9.06 2.13
C ARG A 134 -15.27 -9.46 3.29
N VAL A 135 -14.99 -8.51 4.19
CA VAL A 135 -14.21 -8.78 5.41
C VAL A 135 -14.90 -9.90 6.20
N PRO A 136 -14.20 -11.01 6.51
CA PRO A 136 -14.76 -12.11 7.27
C PRO A 136 -15.33 -11.64 8.62
N LYS A 137 -16.45 -12.24 9.06
CA LYS A 137 -17.01 -11.96 10.39
C LYS A 137 -16.23 -12.66 11.51
N VAL A 138 -15.52 -13.72 11.17
CA VAL A 138 -14.69 -14.52 12.07
C VAL A 138 -13.27 -14.46 11.53
N ALA A 139 -12.32 -14.08 12.40
CA ALA A 139 -10.93 -13.95 12.04
C ALA A 139 -10.38 -15.30 11.55
N ARG A 140 -9.70 -15.27 10.40
CA ARG A 140 -9.07 -16.45 9.80
C ARG A 140 -7.60 -16.53 10.19
N SER A 141 -7.01 -17.71 10.08
CA SER A 141 -5.59 -17.96 10.42
C SER A 141 -4.64 -16.99 9.72
N HIS A 142 -4.88 -16.68 8.45
CA HIS A 142 -4.07 -15.75 7.64
C HIS A 142 -4.16 -14.30 8.16
N GLU A 143 -5.37 -13.85 8.49
CA GLU A 143 -5.60 -12.51 9.07
C GLU A 143 -4.93 -12.39 10.44
N ILE A 144 -5.06 -13.42 11.29
CA ILE A 144 -4.41 -13.49 12.60
C ILE A 144 -2.88 -13.44 12.46
N ALA A 145 -2.32 -14.19 11.52
CA ALA A 145 -0.88 -14.22 11.26
C ALA A 145 -0.36 -12.85 10.82
N LEU A 146 -1.06 -12.19 9.90
CA LEU A 146 -0.73 -10.84 9.47
C LEU A 146 -0.84 -9.84 10.64
N ALA A 147 -1.94 -9.85 11.38
CA ALA A 147 -2.17 -8.93 12.50
C ALA A 147 -1.09 -9.07 13.58
N LYS A 148 -0.69 -10.29 13.92
CA LYS A 148 0.44 -10.55 14.84
C LYS A 148 1.76 -10.02 14.27
N SER A 149 2.02 -10.26 12.98
CA SER A 149 3.25 -9.78 12.34
C SER A 149 3.33 -8.25 12.38
N LEU A 150 2.23 -7.55 12.05
CA LEU A 150 2.13 -6.09 12.12
C LEU A 150 2.28 -5.58 13.56
N ARG A 151 1.62 -6.22 14.54
CA ARG A 151 1.77 -5.87 15.96
C ARG A 151 3.24 -5.93 16.39
N ASN A 152 3.97 -6.96 15.98
CA ASN A 152 5.39 -7.10 16.30
C ASN A 152 6.30 -6.04 15.66
N LEU A 153 5.81 -5.31 14.64
CA LEU A 153 6.51 -4.17 14.04
C LEU A 153 6.16 -2.84 14.72
N ASN A 154 5.11 -2.80 15.55
CA ASN A 154 4.69 -1.60 16.27
C ASN A 154 5.43 -1.52 17.62
N GLY A 155 5.99 -0.35 17.94
CA GLY A 155 6.67 -0.10 19.20
C GLY A 155 5.74 0.18 20.38
N GLN A 156 4.47 0.43 20.09
CA GLN A 156 3.42 0.67 21.07
C GLN A 156 2.42 -0.48 21.05
N ASP A 157 1.91 -0.83 22.22
CA ASP A 157 0.83 -1.80 22.33
C ASP A 157 -0.43 -1.27 21.61
N VAL A 158 -1.11 -2.20 20.94
CA VAL A 158 -2.34 -1.94 20.21
C VAL A 158 -3.42 -2.79 20.85
N GLU A 159 -4.49 -2.15 21.32
CA GLU A 159 -5.60 -2.82 22.02
C GLU A 159 -6.19 -3.96 21.17
N ASN A 160 -6.41 -3.70 19.89
CA ASN A 160 -6.85 -4.69 18.92
C ASN A 160 -5.89 -4.75 17.72
N MET A 161 -5.14 -5.84 17.60
CA MET A 161 -4.19 -6.03 16.49
C MET A 161 -4.84 -6.02 15.09
N PHE A 162 -6.14 -6.32 14.98
CA PHE A 162 -6.86 -6.27 13.71
C PHE A 162 -7.09 -4.83 13.22
N ASP A 163 -6.92 -3.82 14.09
CA ASP A 163 -6.96 -2.41 13.70
C ASP A 163 -5.73 -1.96 12.91
N LEU A 164 -4.71 -2.82 12.83
CA LEU A 164 -3.53 -2.62 12.00
C LEU A 164 -3.75 -3.03 10.53
N ILE A 165 -4.84 -3.72 10.22
CA ILE A 165 -5.21 -4.12 8.85
C ILE A 165 -6.31 -3.17 8.36
N LEU A 166 -5.93 -2.21 7.52
CA LEU A 166 -6.81 -1.19 6.98
C LEU A 166 -7.48 -1.69 5.70
N TYR A 167 -8.81 -1.79 5.73
CA TYR A 167 -9.64 -2.12 4.58
C TYR A 167 -10.14 -0.84 3.92
N VAL A 168 -9.57 -0.51 2.76
CA VAL A 168 -9.86 0.75 2.06
C VAL A 168 -10.79 0.51 0.88
N LYS A 169 -11.93 1.20 0.91
CA LYS A 169 -12.85 1.30 -0.23
C LYS A 169 -12.64 2.64 -0.93
N VAL A 170 -12.31 2.60 -2.21
CA VAL A 170 -12.15 3.83 -3.01
C VAL A 170 -13.45 4.17 -3.73
N LEU A 171 -14.02 5.33 -3.39
CA LEU A 171 -15.21 5.89 -4.02
C LEU A 171 -14.81 6.78 -5.20
N LYS A 172 -15.74 6.96 -6.16
CA LYS A 172 -15.54 7.91 -7.27
C LYS A 172 -15.44 9.38 -6.79
N LYS A 173 -16.18 9.72 -5.73
CA LYS A 173 -16.27 11.07 -5.13
C LYS A 173 -16.67 10.97 -3.66
N GLY A 174 -16.49 12.05 -2.90
CA GLY A 174 -16.89 12.15 -1.48
C GLY A 174 -15.73 12.14 -0.50
N SER A 175 -16.04 12.31 0.79
CA SER A 175 -15.07 12.51 1.85
C SER A 175 -14.41 11.23 2.34
N CYS A 176 -13.18 11.34 2.80
CA CYS A 176 -12.46 10.29 3.53
C CYS A 176 -13.08 10.13 4.92
N SER A 177 -13.34 8.89 5.32
CA SER A 177 -13.75 8.60 6.70
C SER A 177 -13.26 7.24 7.15
N ARG A 178 -13.12 7.09 8.47
CA ARG A 178 -12.62 5.87 9.11
C ARG A 178 -13.60 5.40 10.17
N LYS A 179 -13.93 4.11 10.16
CA LYS A 179 -14.69 3.42 11.21
C LYS A 179 -13.93 2.15 11.60
N GLY A 180 -13.22 2.21 12.72
CA GLY A 180 -12.29 1.17 13.14
C GLY A 180 -11.18 1.00 12.09
N ASN A 181 -11.06 -0.21 11.55
CA ASN A 181 -10.10 -0.56 10.52
C ASN A 181 -10.63 -0.42 9.08
N ARG A 182 -11.85 0.11 8.90
CA ARG A 182 -12.43 0.37 7.58
C ARG A 182 -12.29 1.83 7.22
N ILE A 183 -11.75 2.09 6.04
CA ILE A 183 -11.58 3.43 5.48
C ILE A 183 -12.36 3.49 4.18
N GLN A 184 -13.04 4.61 3.96
CA GLN A 184 -13.45 5.01 2.63
C GLN A 184 -12.70 6.29 2.26
N CYS A 185 -12.31 6.43 1.00
CA CYS A 185 -11.68 7.65 0.48
C CYS A 185 -12.05 7.84 -0.99
N SER A 186 -11.65 8.97 -1.56
CA SER A 186 -11.82 9.25 -3.00
C SER A 186 -10.64 10.09 -3.50
N PRO A 187 -10.51 10.33 -4.81
CA PRO A 187 -9.51 11.27 -5.33
C PRO A 187 -9.69 12.72 -4.79
N GLU A 188 -10.91 13.12 -4.44
CA GLU A 188 -11.23 14.45 -3.91
C GLU A 188 -10.76 14.60 -2.45
N ASP A 189 -10.88 13.52 -1.69
CA ASP A 189 -10.47 13.43 -0.29
C ASP A 189 -9.74 12.09 -0.05
N PRO A 190 -8.42 12.05 -0.33
CA PRO A 190 -7.62 10.83 -0.38
C PRO A 190 -7.25 10.30 1.03
N MET A 191 -6.77 9.06 1.10
CA MET A 191 -6.31 8.47 2.35
C MET A 191 -5.03 9.16 2.86
N PRO A 192 -4.99 9.65 4.10
CA PRO A 192 -3.77 10.24 4.65
C PRO A 192 -2.74 9.18 5.02
N LEU A 193 -1.52 9.34 4.53
CA LEU A 193 -0.33 8.63 5.01
C LEU A 193 0.35 9.52 6.06
N ARG A 194 0.56 9.00 7.28
CA ARG A 194 0.98 9.75 8.46
C ARG A 194 2.30 9.24 9.03
#